data_AF-A0A7X9EBF7-F1
#
_entry.id   AF-A0A7X9EBF7-F1
#
_cell.length_a   1.000
_cell.length_b   1.000
_cell.length_c   1.000
_cell.angle_alpha   90.00
_cell.angle_beta   90.00
_cell.angle_gamma   90.00
#
_symmetry.space_group_name_H-M   'P 1'
#
loop_
_entity.id
_entity.type
_entity.pdbx_description
1 polymer ?
#
loop_
_entity_poly.entity_id
_entity_poly.type
_entity_poly.pdbx_seq_one_letter_code
_entity_poly.pdbx_strand_id
1 'polypeptide(L)'
;MVQNYNKKYEFDILKNPTTIKLLAQQIKAASDAYISKKMKEKDFRDLILYYATYHGKKLFSASGSLNPTVINRIGKKRCELVELMLKDFQISIF
;
A
#
# COMPACT_ATOMS: atom_id res chain seq x y z
N MET A 1 -34.71 -9.63 6.91
CA MET A 1 -33.65 -10.24 6.09
C MET A 1 -33.17 -9.19 5.10
N VAL A 2 -32.08 -8.48 5.39
CA VAL A 2 -31.52 -7.51 4.42
C VAL A 2 -30.47 -8.24 3.61
N GLN A 3 -30.83 -8.55 2.37
CA GLN A 3 -29.94 -9.16 1.39
C GLN A 3 -29.02 -8.07 0.84
N ASN A 4 -27.79 -7.98 1.35
CA ASN A 4 -26.76 -7.11 0.77
C ASN A 4 -26.21 -7.74 -0.51
N TYR A 5 -26.90 -7.47 -1.62
CA TYR A 5 -26.41 -7.73 -2.96
C TYR A 5 -25.40 -6.66 -3.38
N ASN A 6 -24.13 -7.05 -3.32
CA ASN A 6 -22.97 -6.59 -4.11
C ASN A 6 -21.73 -6.50 -3.21
N LYS A 7 -20.94 -7.57 -3.17
CA LYS A 7 -19.50 -7.45 -2.88
C LYS A 7 -18.73 -7.77 -4.15
N LYS A 8 -18.91 -6.91 -5.15
CA LYS A 8 -17.85 -6.71 -6.15
C LYS A 8 -16.62 -6.31 -5.34
N TYR A 9 -15.52 -7.01 -5.52
CA TYR A 9 -14.23 -6.64 -4.94
C TYR A 9 -13.73 -5.37 -5.64
N GLU A 10 -14.42 -4.24 -5.45
CA GLU A 10 -13.79 -2.93 -5.60
C GLU A 10 -12.85 -2.83 -4.41
N PHE A 11 -11.55 -2.88 -4.70
CA PHE A 11 -10.54 -2.62 -3.70
C PHE A 11 -10.83 -1.23 -3.12
N ASP A 12 -11.34 -1.18 -1.89
CA ASP A 12 -11.66 0.06 -1.16
C ASP A 12 -10.36 0.75 -0.71
N ILE A 13 -9.56 1.11 -1.72
CA ILE A 13 -8.27 1.74 -1.64
C ILE A 13 -8.55 3.24 -1.65
N LEU A 14 -8.86 3.75 -0.46
CA LEU A 14 -8.89 5.18 -0.18
C LEU A 14 -7.51 5.77 -0.44
N LYS A 15 -7.35 6.58 -1.49
CA LYS A 15 -6.09 7.27 -1.80
C LYS A 15 -5.58 8.16 -0.65
N ASN A 16 -6.44 8.61 0.26
CA ASN A 16 -6.06 9.42 1.41
C ASN A 16 -6.26 8.71 2.75
N PRO A 17 -5.38 7.74 3.10
CA PRO A 17 -5.45 7.08 4.40
C PRO A 17 -5.16 8.08 5.52
N THR A 18 -6.07 8.15 6.49
CA THR A 18 -5.97 9.06 7.64
C THR A 18 -4.93 8.61 8.66
N THR A 19 -4.67 7.30 8.77
CA THR A 19 -3.74 6.71 9.75
C THR A 19 -2.73 5.77 9.11
N ILE A 20 -1.58 5.57 9.76
CA ILE A 20 -0.55 4.58 9.37
C ILE A 20 -1.15 3.17 9.32
N LYS A 21 -2.05 2.87 10.27
CA LYS A 21 -2.73 1.57 10.36
C LYS A 21 -3.63 1.29 9.16
N LEU A 22 -4.34 2.31 8.68
CA LEU A 22 -5.20 2.23 7.50
C LEU A 22 -4.38 2.13 6.22
N LEU A 23 -3.32 2.95 6.08
CA LEU A 23 -2.37 2.87 4.98
C LEU A 23 -1.80 1.44 4.85
N ALA A 24 -1.35 0.85 5.95
CA ALA A 24 -0.82 -0.50 5.96
C ALA A 24 -1.85 -1.56 5.55
N GLN A 25 -3.12 -1.41 5.96
CA GLN A 25 -4.19 -2.32 5.54
C GLN A 25 -4.45 -2.24 4.03
N GLN A 26 -4.38 -1.03 3.45
CA GLN A 26 -4.58 -0.84 2.02
C GLN A 26 -3.41 -1.37 1.19
N ILE A 27 -2.17 -1.14 1.64
CA ILE A 27 -0.99 -1.73 1.02
C ILE A 27 -1.09 -3.25 1.07
N LYS A 28 -1.48 -3.84 2.20
CA LYS A 28 -1.70 -5.29 2.32
C LYS A 28 -2.73 -5.78 1.30
N ALA A 29 -3.89 -5.13 1.23
CA ALA A 29 -4.96 -5.49 0.31
C ALA A 29 -4.52 -5.38 -1.17
N ALA A 30 -3.80 -4.32 -1.52
CA ALA A 30 -3.26 -4.11 -2.87
C ALA A 30 -2.17 -5.15 -3.21
N SER A 31 -1.29 -5.48 -2.27
CA SER A 31 -0.30 -6.54 -2.46
C SER A 31 -0.97 -7.91 -2.64
N ASP A 32 -2.02 -8.22 -1.86
CA ASP A 32 -2.79 -9.45 -2.01
C ASP A 32 -3.52 -9.50 -3.37
N ALA A 33 -4.03 -8.36 -3.84
CA ALA A 33 -4.60 -8.21 -5.17
C ALA A 33 -3.59 -8.53 -6.27
N TYR A 34 -2.39 -7.97 -6.15
CA TYR A 34 -1.31 -8.17 -7.10
C TYR A 34 -0.84 -9.63 -7.13
N ILE A 35 -0.59 -10.21 -5.96
CA ILE A 35 -0.19 -11.62 -5.81
C ILE A 35 -1.26 -12.56 -6.38
N SER A 36 -2.55 -12.24 -6.17
CA SER A 36 -3.68 -13.00 -6.73
C SER A 36 -3.97 -12.68 -8.21
N LYS A 37 -3.14 -11.87 -8.87
CA LYS A 37 -3.28 -11.45 -10.28
C LYS A 37 -4.58 -10.71 -10.59
N LYS A 38 -5.23 -10.14 -9.58
CA LYS A 38 -6.45 -9.32 -9.71
C LYS A 38 -6.14 -7.83 -9.95
N MET A 39 -4.88 -7.43 -9.79
CA MET A 39 -4.38 -6.08 -10.02
C MET A 39 -3.15 -6.16 -10.94
N LYS A 40 -3.06 -5.26 -11.91
CA LYS A 40 -1.89 -5.19 -12.80
C LYS A 40 -0.69 -4.59 -12.08
N GLU A 41 0.50 -4.96 -12.51
CA GLU A 41 1.75 -4.43 -11.95
C GLU A 41 1.81 -2.91 -11.99
N LYS A 42 1.40 -2.31 -13.12
CA LYS A 42 1.36 -0.84 -13.27
C LYS A 42 0.46 -0.18 -12.24
N ASP A 43 -0.77 -0.67 -12.08
CA ASP A 43 -1.75 -0.10 -11.14
C ASP A 43 -1.26 -0.23 -9.69
N PHE A 44 -0.62 -1.35 -9.36
CA PHE A 44 -0.02 -1.57 -8.05
C PHE A 44 1.16 -0.62 -7.82
N ARG A 45 2.08 -0.50 -8.78
CA ARG A 45 3.23 0.41 -8.71
C ARG A 45 2.78 1.86 -8.54
N ASP A 46 1.84 2.32 -9.38
CA ASP A 46 1.31 3.68 -9.33
C ASP A 46 0.68 3.99 -7.97
N LEU A 47 -0.02 3.01 -7.36
CA LEU A 47 -0.59 3.16 -6.03
C LEU A 47 0.49 3.30 -4.94
N ILE A 48 1.52 2.45 -4.97
CA ILE A 48 2.62 2.51 -4.00
C ILE A 48 3.38 3.82 -4.13
N LEU A 49 3.66 4.27 -5.36
CA LEU A 49 4.29 5.55 -5.64
C LEU A 49 3.44 6.73 -5.16
N TYR A 50 2.12 6.67 -5.35
CA TYR A 50 1.19 7.67 -4.82
C TYR A 50 1.30 7.76 -3.29
N TYR A 51 1.29 6.63 -2.59
CA TYR A 51 1.45 6.63 -1.13
C TYR A 51 2.82 7.14 -0.68
N ALA A 52 3.88 6.81 -1.41
CA ALA A 52 5.21 7.29 -1.11
C ALA A 52 5.34 8.81 -1.30
N THR A 53 4.70 9.35 -2.34
CA THR A 53 4.72 10.78 -2.67
C THR A 53 3.87 11.61 -1.70
N TYR A 54 2.60 11.23 -1.48
CA TYR A 54 1.65 12.06 -0.72
C TYR A 54 1.57 11.68 0.77
N HIS A 55 1.89 10.44 1.12
CA HIS A 55 1.81 9.92 2.48
C HIS A 55 3.16 9.38 2.97
N GLY A 56 4.27 9.86 2.41
CA GLY A 56 5.63 9.42 2.74
C GLY A 56 5.93 9.46 4.25
N LYS A 57 5.44 10.48 4.97
CA LYS A 57 5.56 10.59 6.44
C LYS A 57 4.91 9.43 7.22
N LYS A 58 3.93 8.75 6.64
CA LYS A 58 3.25 7.58 7.20
C LYS A 58 3.86 6.27 6.70
N LEU A 59 4.30 6.26 5.45
CA LEU A 59 4.86 5.07 4.79
C LEU A 59 6.29 4.77 5.26
N PHE A 60 7.11 5.81 5.37
CA PHE A 60 8.51 5.72 5.74
C PHE A 60 8.74 6.12 7.20
N SER A 61 9.83 5.60 7.75
CA SER A 61 10.41 6.05 9.01
C SER A 61 11.44 7.15 8.76
N ALA A 62 11.96 7.77 9.82
CA ALA A 62 12.99 8.79 9.72
C ALA A 62 14.30 8.30 9.07
N SER A 63 14.57 6.99 9.08
CA SER A 63 15.75 6.41 8.43
C SER A 63 15.57 6.13 6.94
N GLY A 64 14.40 6.47 6.36
CA GLY A 64 14.08 6.21 4.95
C GLY A 64 13.59 4.79 4.67
N SER A 65 13.62 3.88 5.65
CA SER A 65 13.00 2.55 5.54
C SER A 65 11.49 2.60 5.77
N LEU A 66 10.75 1.53 5.43
CA LEU A 66 9.34 1.42 5.74
C LEU A 66 9.07 1.57 7.25
N ASN A 67 7.95 2.21 7.60
CA ASN A 67 7.55 2.39 8.99
C ASN A 67 7.36 1.02 9.68
N PRO A 68 7.89 0.79 10.90
CA PRO A 68 7.74 -0.47 11.61
C PRO A 68 6.29 -0.95 11.76
N THR A 69 5.35 -0.01 11.92
CA THR A 69 3.91 -0.32 11.99
C THR A 69 3.37 -0.89 10.68
N VAL A 70 3.86 -0.37 9.55
CA VAL A 70 3.51 -0.87 8.21
C VAL A 70 4.10 -2.25 8.03
N ILE A 71 5.40 -2.43 8.34
CA ILE A 71 6.10 -3.72 8.25
C ILE A 71 5.37 -4.81 9.03
N ASN A 72 5.05 -4.54 10.29
CA ASN A 72 4.37 -5.50 11.17
C ASN A 72 2.98 -5.90 10.68
N ARG A 73 2.29 -5.01 9.94
CA ARG A 73 0.92 -5.26 9.46
C ARG A 73 0.88 -5.97 8.11
N ILE A 74 1.76 -5.62 7.18
CA ILE A 74 1.77 -6.21 5.83
C ILE A 74 2.56 -7.53 5.80
N GLY A 75 3.56 -7.67 6.67
CA GLY A 75 4.41 -8.85 6.79
C GLY A 75 5.52 -8.91 5.75
N LYS A 76 6.59 -9.65 6.06
CA LYS A 76 7.88 -9.65 5.35
C LYS A 76 7.77 -9.79 3.83
N LYS A 77 7.02 -10.79 3.33
CA LYS A 77 6.86 -11.02 1.88
C LYS A 77 6.23 -9.83 1.14
N ARG A 78 5.30 -9.12 1.77
CA ARG A 78 4.66 -7.95 1.16
C ARG A 78 5.54 -6.72 1.27
N CYS A 79 6.35 -6.61 2.32
CA CYS A 79 7.38 -5.56 2.41
C CYS A 79 8.36 -5.65 1.25
N GLU A 80 8.93 -6.83 0.99
CA GLU A 80 9.88 -7.04 -0.11
C GLU A 80 9.27 -6.66 -1.47
N LEU A 81 7.98 -6.97 -1.68
CA LEU A 81 7.25 -6.56 -2.86
C LEU A 81 7.07 -5.03 -2.95
N VAL A 82 6.74 -4.36 -1.85
CA VAL A 82 6.58 -2.90 -1.81
C VAL A 82 7.93 -2.21 -2.04
N GLU A 83 9.00 -2.70 -1.43
CA GLU A 83 10.37 -2.21 -1.65
C GLU A 83 10.80 -2.39 -3.11
N LEU A 84 10.43 -3.51 -3.74
CA LEU A 84 10.67 -3.74 -5.17
C LEU A 84 9.97 -2.68 -6.04
N MET A 85 8.72 -2.32 -5.73
CA MET A 85 7.99 -1.27 -6.47
C MET A 85 8.57 0.13 -6.24
N LEU A 86 9.29 0.33 -5.13
CA LEU A 86 9.96 1.57 -4.75
C LEU A 86 11.44 1.62 -5.15
N LYS A 87 11.98 0.59 -5.81
CA LYS A 87 13.42 0.45 -6.09
C LYS A 87 14.03 1.64 -6.86
N ASP A 88 13.24 2.33 -7.66
CA ASP A 88 13.65 3.52 -8.43
C ASP A 88 13.04 4.83 -7.88
N PHE A 89 12.35 4.76 -6.74
CA PHE A 89 11.68 5.91 -6.15
C PHE A 89 12.65 6.67 -5.23
N GLN A 90 13.01 7.88 -5.63
CA GLN A 90 13.74 8.81 -4.78
C GLN A 90 12.74 9.69 -4.03
N ILE A 91 12.78 9.64 -2.69
CA ILE A 91 12.02 10.57 -1.86
C ILE A 91 12.57 11.97 -2.12
N SER A 92 11.70 12.87 -2.61
CA SER A 92 12.01 14.28 -2.73
C SER A 92 11.93 14.91 -1.34
N ILE A 93 13.09 15.11 -0.70
CA ILE A 93 13.21 15.80 0.59
C ILE A 93 13.45 17.28 0.26
N PHE A 94 12.38 18.02 -0.05
CA PHE A 94 12.40 19.47 -0.20
C PHE A 94 11.27 20.10 0.61
#